data_AF-A0A3M6VG54-F1
#
_entry.id   AF-A0A3M6VG54-F1
#
_cell.length_a   1.000
_cell.length_b   1.000
_cell.length_c   1.000
_cell.angle_alpha   90.00
_cell.angle_beta   90.00
_cell.angle_gamma   90.00
#
_symmetry.space_group_name_H-M   'P 1'
#
loop_
_entity.id
_entity.type
_entity.pdbx_description
1 polymer ?
#
loop_
_entity_poly.entity_id
_entity_poly.type
_entity_poly.pdbx_seq_one_letter_code
_entity_poly.pdbx_strand_id
1 'polypeptide(L)'
;MPVAQCRYFHRWLNPKKLIEVGFSRLAPRMTMTRTIKMFKLPETTAVPVFRFMQKKDVAQVTALLKTYLAKFDLVPDYDHNDVAHWMLPREGVINAYVVENSETHKITDFASFYHLPSTVIGHDKHSKLNAAYSFYNVATSVPLTELMNDMLIMARKENFNVFNALSLMDNTEFLKELNFGPGDGDLMYYLYNWRCPRMESNKVGIVLC
;
A
#
# COMPACT_ATOMS: atom_id res chain seq x y z
N MET A 1 -20.30 16.85 7.90
CA MET A 1 -20.05 15.40 8.11
C MET A 1 -19.10 14.94 7.02
N PRO A 2 -18.16 14.03 7.30
CA PRO A 2 -17.27 13.49 6.28
C PRO A 2 -18.09 12.78 5.18
N VAL A 3 -17.63 12.89 3.94
CA VAL A 3 -18.25 12.18 2.80
C VAL A 3 -17.91 10.70 2.83
N ALA A 4 -16.75 10.33 3.39
CA ALA A 4 -16.32 8.95 3.61
C ALA A 4 -15.39 8.83 4.82
N GLN A 5 -15.27 7.63 5.36
CA GLN A 5 -14.37 7.28 6.46
C GLN A 5 -13.63 6.00 6.09
N CYS A 6 -12.30 6.03 6.13
CA CYS A 6 -11.46 4.88 5.83
C CYS A 6 -10.55 4.56 7.02
N ARG A 7 -10.56 3.32 7.49
CA ARG A 7 -9.77 2.87 8.64
C ARG A 7 -8.34 2.58 8.20
N TYR A 8 -7.34 2.97 9.00
CA TYR A 8 -5.96 2.54 8.80
C TYR A 8 -5.76 1.09 9.24
N PHE A 9 -4.91 0.38 8.51
CA PHE A 9 -4.48 -0.97 8.78
C PHE A 9 -2.95 -1.06 8.69
N HIS A 10 -2.37 -1.90 9.53
CA HIS A 10 -0.92 -2.03 9.67
C HIS A 10 -0.49 -3.49 9.51
N ARG A 11 0.47 -3.74 8.63
CA ARG A 11 1.17 -5.01 8.49
C ARG A 11 2.61 -4.86 8.94
N TRP A 12 3.00 -5.65 9.94
CA TRP A 12 4.33 -5.55 10.53
C TRP A 12 5.36 -6.22 9.63
N LEU A 13 6.42 -5.50 9.26
CA LEU A 13 7.55 -6.05 8.50
C LEU A 13 8.75 -6.32 9.42
N ASN A 14 8.90 -5.53 10.49
CA ASN A 14 9.89 -5.72 11.53
C ASN A 14 9.26 -5.69 12.94
N PRO A 15 8.61 -6.79 13.38
CA PRO A 15 7.95 -6.88 14.68
C PRO A 15 8.83 -6.47 15.86
N LYS A 16 10.11 -6.88 15.84
CA LYS A 16 11.06 -6.58 16.92
C LYS A 16 11.22 -5.08 17.12
N LYS A 17 11.53 -4.35 16.04
CA LYS A 17 11.71 -2.90 16.10
C LYS A 17 10.40 -2.18 16.48
N LEU A 18 9.26 -2.59 15.94
CA LEU A 18 7.96 -1.98 16.23
C LEU A 18 7.58 -2.08 17.71
N ILE A 19 7.92 -3.18 18.36
CA ILE A 19 7.69 -3.38 19.79
C ILE A 19 8.72 -2.59 20.62
N GLU A 20 10.00 -2.60 20.24
CA GLU A 20 11.06 -1.86 20.93
C GLU A 20 10.78 -0.34 21.00
N VAL A 21 10.30 0.25 19.90
CA VAL A 21 9.99 1.69 19.84
C VAL A 21 8.59 2.04 20.33
N GLY A 22 7.82 1.06 20.82
CA GLY A 22 6.49 1.28 21.39
C GLY A 22 5.39 1.59 20.37
N PHE A 23 5.64 1.45 19.06
CA PHE A 23 4.62 1.60 18.02
C PHE A 23 3.50 0.57 18.17
N SER A 24 3.88 -0.66 18.54
CA SER A 24 2.94 -1.76 18.82
C SER A 24 3.30 -2.46 20.12
N ARG A 25 2.35 -3.22 20.67
CA ARG A 25 2.58 -4.05 21.87
C ARG A 25 2.42 -5.53 21.53
N LEU A 26 3.14 -6.39 22.26
CA LEU A 26 2.90 -7.82 22.23
C LEU A 26 1.49 -8.12 22.75
N ALA A 27 0.72 -8.88 21.98
CA ALA A 27 -0.58 -9.36 22.44
C ALA A 27 -0.41 -10.27 23.68
N PRO A 28 -1.42 -10.35 24.56
CA PRO A 28 -1.37 -11.24 25.70
C PRO A 28 -1.02 -12.68 25.28
N ARG A 29 -0.12 -13.32 26.02
CA ARG A 29 0.34 -14.71 25.77
C ARG A 29 1.12 -14.91 24.45
N MET A 30 1.52 -13.85 23.76
CA MET A 30 2.44 -13.93 22.62
C MET A 30 3.88 -13.71 23.06
N THR A 31 4.81 -14.45 22.43
CA THR A 31 6.25 -14.20 22.57
C THR A 31 6.77 -13.46 21.34
N MET A 32 7.91 -12.79 21.48
CA MET A 32 8.57 -12.12 20.34
C MET A 32 8.82 -13.11 19.19
N THR A 33 9.37 -14.29 19.48
CA THR A 33 9.65 -15.33 18.48
C THR A 33 8.40 -15.80 17.74
N ARG A 34 7.29 -16.02 18.46
CA ARG A 34 6.02 -16.42 17.85
C ARG A 34 5.46 -15.31 16.94
N THR A 35 5.58 -14.07 17.37
CA THR A 35 5.14 -12.89 16.61
C THR A 35 5.97 -12.70 15.34
N ILE A 36 7.29 -12.84 15.43
CA ILE A 36 8.19 -12.82 14.27
C ILE A 36 7.83 -13.92 13.28
N LYS A 37 7.56 -15.15 13.77
CA LYS A 37 7.16 -16.27 12.92
C LYS A 37 5.82 -16.02 12.22
N MET A 38 4.84 -15.45 12.91
CA MET A 38 3.52 -15.13 12.37
C MET A 38 3.58 -14.12 11.23
N PHE A 39 4.45 -13.11 11.35
CA PHE A 39 4.58 -12.05 10.35
C PHE A 39 5.69 -12.31 9.32
N LYS A 40 6.37 -13.46 9.37
CA LYS A 40 7.45 -13.80 8.44
C LYS A 40 6.92 -13.81 7.00
N LEU A 41 7.67 -13.16 6.11
CA LEU A 41 7.41 -13.17 4.67
C LEU A 41 8.40 -14.09 3.95
N PRO A 42 8.05 -14.60 2.76
CA PRO A 42 8.99 -15.24 1.84
C PRO A 42 10.17 -14.34 1.47
N GLU A 43 11.23 -14.93 0.91
CA GLU A 43 12.43 -14.20 0.45
C GLU A 43 12.32 -13.75 -1.01
N THR A 44 11.52 -14.45 -1.80
CA THR A 44 11.31 -14.20 -3.23
C THR A 44 9.84 -13.94 -3.52
N THR A 45 9.60 -13.06 -4.49
CA THR A 45 8.28 -12.78 -5.03
C THR A 45 7.74 -14.00 -5.79
N ALA A 46 6.42 -14.18 -5.78
CA ALA A 46 5.76 -15.29 -6.46
C ALA A 46 5.29 -14.91 -7.88
N VAL A 47 4.91 -13.65 -8.08
CA VAL A 47 4.39 -13.15 -9.35
C VAL A 47 5.51 -13.11 -10.39
N PRO A 48 5.31 -13.75 -11.57
CA PRO A 48 6.31 -13.76 -12.62
C PRO A 48 6.47 -12.36 -13.24
N VAL A 49 7.69 -12.02 -13.64
CA VAL A 49 8.02 -10.74 -14.32
C VAL A 49 7.60 -9.50 -13.52
N PHE A 50 7.71 -9.57 -12.19
CA PHE A 50 7.48 -8.45 -11.30
C PHE A 50 8.71 -7.54 -11.24
N ARG A 51 8.63 -6.35 -11.87
CA ARG A 51 9.77 -5.41 -12.00
C ARG A 51 9.36 -3.98 -11.69
N PHE A 52 10.34 -3.11 -11.44
CA PHE A 52 10.08 -1.68 -11.29
C PHE A 52 9.42 -1.09 -12.54
N MET A 53 8.48 -0.18 -12.30
CA MET A 53 7.86 0.63 -13.34
C MET A 53 8.92 1.55 -13.99
N GLN A 54 8.88 1.65 -15.32
CA GLN A 54 9.74 2.50 -16.12
C GLN A 54 8.94 3.56 -16.87
N LYS A 55 9.61 4.60 -17.38
CA LYS A 55 8.98 5.69 -18.15
C LYS A 55 8.18 5.19 -19.36
N LYS A 56 8.62 4.10 -20.00
CA LYS A 56 7.91 3.48 -21.14
C LYS A 56 6.56 2.86 -20.76
N ASP A 57 6.37 2.51 -19.48
CA ASP A 57 5.17 1.82 -19.00
C ASP A 57 4.03 2.81 -18.66
N VAL A 58 4.33 4.12 -18.56
CA VAL A 58 3.39 5.17 -18.12
C VAL A 58 2.07 5.12 -18.87
N ALA A 59 2.09 4.98 -20.20
CA ALA A 59 0.87 4.96 -21.00
C ALA A 59 -0.02 3.75 -20.69
N GLN A 60 0.58 2.56 -20.53
CA GLN A 60 -0.17 1.35 -20.20
C GLN A 60 -0.71 1.39 -18.77
N VAL A 61 0.09 1.87 -17.81
CA VAL A 61 -0.34 2.04 -16.41
C VAL A 61 -1.46 3.07 -16.30
N THR A 62 -1.40 4.17 -17.07
CA THR A 62 -2.46 5.19 -17.11
C THR A 62 -3.78 4.59 -17.57
N ALA A 63 -3.77 3.83 -18.68
CA ALA A 63 -4.97 3.16 -19.19
C ALA A 63 -5.53 2.14 -18.20
N LEU A 64 -4.65 1.35 -17.58
CA LEU A 64 -5.01 0.34 -16.58
C LEU A 64 -5.65 0.99 -15.35
N LEU A 65 -5.05 2.06 -14.83
CA LEU A 65 -5.52 2.79 -13.67
C LEU A 65 -6.85 3.49 -13.94
N LYS A 66 -7.02 4.16 -15.09
CA LYS A 66 -8.31 4.77 -15.46
C LYS A 66 -9.44 3.75 -15.49
N THR A 67 -9.18 2.58 -16.09
CA THR A 67 -10.16 1.49 -16.16
C THR A 67 -10.53 0.99 -14.77
N TYR A 68 -9.54 0.86 -13.88
CA TYR A 68 -9.76 0.44 -12.51
C TYR A 68 -10.54 1.49 -11.69
N LEU A 69 -10.13 2.76 -11.76
CA LEU A 69 -10.72 3.83 -10.97
C LEU A 69 -12.17 4.14 -11.37
N ALA A 70 -12.58 3.86 -12.60
CA ALA A 70 -13.96 4.02 -13.05
C ALA A 70 -15.00 3.21 -12.23
N LYS A 71 -14.57 2.27 -11.38
CA LYS A 71 -15.44 1.49 -10.47
C LYS A 71 -15.90 2.26 -9.22
N PHE A 72 -15.22 3.36 -8.89
CA PHE A 72 -15.38 4.09 -7.63
C PHE A 72 -16.04 5.45 -7.84
N ASP A 73 -16.59 6.02 -6.76
CA ASP A 73 -17.43 7.22 -6.84
C ASP A 73 -16.61 8.52 -6.68
N LEU A 74 -15.53 8.47 -5.89
CA LEU A 74 -14.62 9.59 -5.67
C LEU A 74 -13.21 9.22 -6.10
N VAL A 75 -12.78 9.75 -7.26
CA VAL A 75 -11.51 9.40 -7.90
C VAL A 75 -10.80 10.62 -8.48
N PRO A 76 -9.46 10.61 -8.54
CA PRO A 76 -8.73 11.53 -9.40
C PRO A 76 -8.83 11.10 -10.87
N ASP A 77 -8.96 12.06 -11.79
CA ASP A 77 -8.79 11.80 -13.22
C ASP A 77 -7.33 12.05 -13.59
N TYR A 78 -6.53 10.99 -13.63
CA TYR A 78 -5.10 11.07 -13.90
C TYR A 78 -4.79 11.02 -15.40
N ASP A 79 -4.03 11.99 -15.91
CA ASP A 79 -3.42 11.87 -17.22
C ASP A 79 -2.04 11.18 -17.19
N HIS A 80 -1.36 11.14 -18.35
CA HIS A 80 -0.03 10.55 -18.46
C HIS A 80 1.04 11.31 -17.66
N ASN A 81 0.91 12.64 -17.55
CA ASN A 81 1.82 13.49 -16.78
C ASN A 81 1.63 13.26 -15.29
N ASP A 82 0.37 13.13 -14.85
CA ASP A 82 0.04 12.82 -13.47
C ASP A 82 0.59 11.46 -13.06
N VAL A 83 0.35 10.41 -13.87
CA VAL A 83 0.89 9.07 -13.60
C VAL A 83 2.42 9.10 -13.60
N ALA A 84 3.05 9.79 -14.55
CA ALA A 84 4.51 9.94 -14.55
C ALA A 84 5.02 10.66 -13.31
N HIS A 85 4.35 11.72 -12.85
CA HIS A 85 4.74 12.51 -11.69
C HIS A 85 4.57 11.71 -10.40
N TRP A 86 3.37 11.14 -10.19
CA TRP A 86 3.00 10.52 -8.93
C TRP A 86 3.53 9.10 -8.78
N MET A 87 3.66 8.34 -9.87
CA MET A 87 3.86 6.87 -9.80
C MET A 87 5.21 6.39 -10.29
N LEU A 88 5.99 7.18 -11.03
CA LEU A 88 7.34 6.72 -11.40
C LEU A 88 8.21 6.57 -10.14
N PRO A 89 8.93 5.44 -9.99
CA PRO A 89 9.76 5.18 -8.82
C PRO A 89 10.77 6.30 -8.58
N ARG A 90 10.83 6.77 -7.33
CA ARG A 90 11.78 7.78 -6.86
C ARG A 90 12.31 7.32 -5.51
N GLU A 91 13.63 7.14 -5.43
CA GLU A 91 14.30 6.65 -4.23
C GLU A 91 13.93 7.51 -3.01
N GLY A 92 13.52 6.85 -1.93
CA GLY A 92 13.10 7.52 -0.69
C GLY A 92 11.74 8.22 -0.75
N VAL A 93 10.99 8.11 -1.85
CA VAL A 93 9.70 8.77 -2.05
C VAL A 93 8.60 7.78 -2.40
N ILE A 94 8.77 7.02 -3.49
CA ILE A 94 7.76 6.07 -3.97
C ILE A 94 8.40 4.90 -4.71
N ASN A 95 7.86 3.72 -4.46
CA ASN A 95 8.13 2.53 -5.24
C ASN A 95 6.89 2.16 -6.03
N ALA A 96 7.10 1.77 -7.28
CA ALA A 96 6.06 1.27 -8.14
C ALA A 96 6.59 0.13 -8.99
N TYR A 97 5.77 -0.91 -9.12
CA TYR A 97 6.08 -2.14 -9.81
C TYR A 97 4.99 -2.47 -10.80
N VAL A 98 5.37 -3.15 -11.87
CA VAL A 98 4.49 -3.64 -12.90
C VAL A 98 4.72 -5.13 -13.13
N VAL A 99 3.65 -5.82 -13.52
CA VAL A 99 3.70 -7.17 -14.05
C VAL A 99 3.56 -7.07 -15.56
N GLU A 100 4.53 -7.62 -16.28
CA GLU A 100 4.56 -7.62 -17.73
C GLU A 100 4.30 -9.03 -18.25
N ASN A 101 3.33 -9.17 -19.16
CA ASN A 101 3.08 -10.43 -19.84
C ASN A 101 4.24 -10.73 -20.80
N SER A 102 4.94 -11.86 -20.60
CA SER A 102 6.15 -12.23 -21.35
C SER A 102 5.97 -12.37 -22.86
N GLU A 103 4.76 -12.70 -23.33
CA GLU A 103 4.49 -12.94 -24.75
C GLU A 103 4.08 -11.66 -25.46
N THR A 104 3.26 -10.83 -24.80
CA THR A 104 2.66 -9.64 -25.42
C THR A 104 3.35 -8.33 -25.05
N HIS A 105 4.25 -8.35 -24.07
CA HIS A 105 4.89 -7.17 -23.47
C HIS A 105 3.90 -6.12 -22.92
N LYS A 106 2.66 -6.54 -22.66
CA LYS A 106 1.63 -5.69 -22.07
C LYS A 106 1.74 -5.70 -20.55
N ILE A 107 1.54 -4.53 -19.96
CA ILE A 107 1.43 -4.39 -18.50
C ILE A 107 0.04 -4.86 -18.09
N THR A 108 -0.02 -5.88 -17.26
CA THR A 108 -1.28 -6.48 -16.78
C THR A 108 -1.64 -6.01 -15.38
N ASP A 109 -0.64 -5.79 -14.53
CA ASP A 109 -0.85 -5.44 -13.13
C ASP A 109 0.12 -4.34 -12.71
N PHE A 110 -0.29 -3.55 -11.73
CA PHE A 110 0.45 -2.40 -11.22
C PHE A 110 0.27 -2.33 -9.71
N ALA A 111 1.33 -2.05 -8.96
CA ALA A 111 1.23 -1.82 -7.52
C ALA A 111 2.28 -0.82 -7.03
N SER A 112 1.93 -0.04 -6.01
CA SER A 112 2.79 1.04 -5.55
C SER A 112 2.63 1.34 -4.06
N PHE A 113 3.71 1.84 -3.44
CA PHE A 113 3.68 2.41 -2.09
C PHE A 113 4.62 3.60 -1.98
N TYR A 114 4.24 4.60 -1.19
CA TYR A 114 5.09 5.74 -0.88
C TYR A 114 5.73 5.63 0.51
N HIS A 115 6.80 6.40 0.69
CA HIS A 115 7.67 6.37 1.86
C HIS A 115 7.24 7.50 2.79
N LEU A 116 6.93 7.19 4.05
CA LEU A 116 6.65 8.21 5.06
C LEU A 116 7.33 7.84 6.38
N PRO A 117 8.66 8.08 6.50
CA PRO A 117 9.39 7.79 7.72
C PRO A 117 8.94 8.72 8.85
N SER A 118 8.74 8.14 10.04
CA SER A 118 8.41 8.90 11.26
C SER A 118 9.63 8.96 12.19
N THR A 119 9.83 10.10 12.85
CA THR A 119 10.85 10.23 13.89
C THR A 119 10.44 9.47 15.13
N VAL A 120 11.35 8.67 15.69
CA VAL A 120 11.14 8.01 16.98
C VAL A 120 11.66 8.95 18.07
N ILE A 121 10.77 9.39 18.95
CA ILE A 121 11.09 10.35 20.01
C ILE A 121 11.60 9.60 21.23
N GLY A 122 12.77 10.00 21.74
CA GLY A 122 13.27 9.54 23.05
C GLY A 122 13.73 8.08 23.12
N HIS A 123 14.33 7.54 22.05
CA HIS A 123 14.84 6.16 22.03
C HIS A 123 16.32 6.10 21.63
N ASP A 124 17.16 5.52 22.49
CA ASP A 124 18.63 5.55 22.33
C ASP A 124 19.16 4.85 21.08
N LYS A 125 18.49 3.77 20.63
CA LYS A 125 18.96 2.92 19.51
C LYS A 125 18.29 3.19 18.17
N HIS A 126 17.12 3.83 18.15
CA HIS A 126 16.26 3.95 16.97
C HIS A 126 15.81 5.39 16.84
N SER A 127 16.20 6.07 15.76
CA SER A 127 15.82 7.46 15.51
C SER A 127 14.69 7.62 14.49
N LYS A 128 14.47 6.59 13.65
CA LYS A 128 13.46 6.60 12.58
C LYS A 128 12.70 5.29 12.52
N LEU A 129 11.41 5.39 12.21
CA LEU A 129 10.54 4.29 11.83
C LEU A 129 10.19 4.43 10.36
N ASN A 130 10.68 3.51 9.52
CA ASN A 130 10.39 3.54 8.08
C ASN A 130 9.02 2.88 7.86
N ALA A 131 8.03 3.68 7.46
CA ALA A 131 6.70 3.19 7.11
C ALA A 131 6.47 3.34 5.61
N ALA A 132 5.99 2.26 4.99
CA ALA A 132 5.48 2.26 3.62
C ALA A 132 3.96 2.44 3.69
N TYR A 133 3.39 3.24 2.80
CA TYR A 133 1.95 3.43 2.68
C TYR A 133 1.49 3.00 1.30
N SER A 134 0.56 2.05 1.25
CA SER A 134 -0.09 1.59 0.03
C SER A 134 -0.66 2.78 -0.74
N PHE A 135 -0.35 2.86 -2.02
CA PHE A 135 -0.88 3.88 -2.92
C PHE A 135 -1.94 3.25 -3.83
N TYR A 136 -1.72 3.16 -5.15
CA TYR A 136 -2.62 2.48 -6.07
C TYR A 136 -2.12 1.09 -6.43
N ASN A 137 -3.04 0.13 -6.43
CA ASN A 137 -2.79 -1.26 -6.79
C ASN A 137 -3.92 -1.73 -7.71
N VAL A 138 -3.55 -2.29 -8.86
CA VAL A 138 -4.46 -2.79 -9.88
C VAL A 138 -4.00 -4.19 -10.27
N ALA A 139 -4.83 -5.19 -9.98
CA ALA A 139 -4.59 -6.57 -10.35
C ALA A 139 -5.63 -7.03 -11.38
N THR A 140 -5.18 -7.59 -12.50
CA THR A 140 -6.02 -8.14 -13.56
C THR A 140 -5.63 -9.55 -13.98
N SER A 141 -4.35 -9.92 -13.88
CA SER A 141 -3.88 -11.25 -14.27
C SER A 141 -3.62 -12.17 -13.08
N VAL A 142 -3.33 -11.60 -11.91
CA VAL A 142 -3.12 -12.32 -10.65
C VAL A 142 -4.12 -11.86 -9.58
N PRO A 143 -4.38 -12.66 -8.53
CA PRO A 143 -5.16 -12.20 -7.38
C PRO A 143 -4.51 -10.99 -6.72
N LEU A 144 -5.32 -10.00 -6.31
CA LEU A 144 -4.83 -8.80 -5.61
C LEU A 144 -4.02 -9.16 -4.36
N THR A 145 -4.43 -10.20 -3.64
CA THR A 145 -3.71 -10.70 -2.47
C THR A 145 -2.28 -11.17 -2.80
N GLU A 146 -2.06 -11.83 -3.94
CA GLU A 146 -0.72 -12.28 -4.35
C GLU A 146 0.16 -11.09 -4.74
N LEU A 147 -0.38 -10.15 -5.51
CA LEU A 147 0.30 -8.90 -5.88
C LEU A 147 0.74 -8.13 -4.62
N MET A 148 -0.16 -7.99 -3.65
CA MET A 148 0.12 -7.28 -2.41
C MET A 148 1.09 -8.04 -1.49
N ASN A 149 1.07 -9.38 -1.49
CA ASN A 149 2.08 -10.16 -0.79
C ASN A 149 3.50 -9.86 -1.33
N ASP A 150 3.64 -9.76 -2.65
CA ASP A 150 4.92 -9.42 -3.28
C ASP A 150 5.34 -7.97 -2.98
N MET A 151 4.40 -7.03 -2.92
CA MET A 151 4.68 -5.67 -2.44
C MET A 151 5.24 -5.66 -1.00
N LEU A 152 4.69 -6.48 -0.10
CA LEU A 152 5.21 -6.61 1.27
C LEU A 152 6.64 -7.19 1.30
N ILE A 153 6.93 -8.15 0.43
CA ILE A 153 8.28 -8.72 0.27
C ILE A 153 9.25 -7.63 -0.19
N MET A 154 8.88 -6.83 -1.18
CA MET A 154 9.72 -5.73 -1.67
C MET A 154 9.94 -4.65 -0.61
N ALA A 155 8.89 -4.22 0.09
CA ALA A 155 9.03 -3.28 1.20
C ALA A 155 9.95 -3.83 2.30
N ARG A 156 9.87 -5.14 2.61
CA ARG A 156 10.79 -5.75 3.57
C ARG A 156 12.25 -5.73 3.08
N LYS A 157 12.49 -5.99 1.80
CA LYS A 157 13.85 -5.93 1.19
C LYS A 157 14.44 -4.52 1.27
N GLU A 158 13.61 -3.49 1.23
CA GLU A 158 14.01 -2.10 1.40
C GLU A 158 14.00 -1.62 2.86
N ASN A 159 14.00 -2.55 3.81
CA ASN A 159 14.13 -2.27 5.25
C ASN A 159 12.98 -1.44 5.85
N PHE A 160 11.79 -1.48 5.25
CA PHE A 160 10.58 -0.95 5.89
C PHE A 160 10.24 -1.73 7.16
N ASN A 161 9.65 -1.03 8.13
CA ASN A 161 9.33 -1.59 9.43
C ASN A 161 7.85 -1.95 9.53
N VAL A 162 6.99 -1.19 8.86
CA VAL A 162 5.55 -1.39 8.79
C VAL A 162 5.04 -1.01 7.40
N PHE A 163 4.02 -1.71 6.93
CA PHE A 163 3.28 -1.40 5.72
C PHE A 163 1.85 -1.01 6.09
N ASN A 164 1.44 0.18 5.69
CA ASN A 164 0.16 0.77 6.03
C ASN A 164 -0.77 0.74 4.82
N ALA A 165 -2.04 0.45 5.04
CA ALA A 165 -3.07 0.51 4.02
C ALA A 165 -4.36 1.08 4.62
N LEU A 166 -5.16 1.75 3.80
CA LEU A 166 -6.50 2.19 4.17
C LEU A 166 -7.54 1.18 3.68
N SER A 167 -8.70 1.11 4.33
CA SER A 167 -9.85 0.29 3.90
C SER A 167 -10.58 0.81 2.65
N LEU A 168 -9.87 1.55 1.78
CA LEU A 168 -10.39 2.14 0.55
C LEU A 168 -10.19 1.22 -0.66
N MET A 169 -10.91 1.50 -1.76
CA MET A 169 -10.92 0.66 -2.97
C MET A 169 -11.17 -0.82 -2.61
N ASP A 170 -10.47 -1.75 -3.26
CA ASP A 170 -10.59 -3.19 -3.02
C ASP A 170 -9.61 -3.69 -1.94
N ASN A 171 -8.99 -2.80 -1.16
CA ASN A 171 -7.93 -3.20 -0.23
C ASN A 171 -8.40 -4.24 0.79
N THR A 172 -9.67 -4.21 1.18
CA THR A 172 -10.26 -5.16 2.14
C THR A 172 -10.11 -6.64 1.72
N GLU A 173 -9.92 -6.92 0.43
CA GLU A 173 -9.71 -8.27 -0.09
C GLU A 173 -8.44 -8.92 0.48
N PHE A 174 -7.34 -8.16 0.62
CA PHE A 174 -6.06 -8.71 1.06
C PHE A 174 -5.75 -8.47 2.54
N LEU A 175 -6.42 -7.50 3.20
CA LEU A 175 -6.04 -7.07 4.56
C LEU A 175 -6.00 -8.24 5.55
N LYS A 176 -7.09 -9.01 5.63
CA LYS A 176 -7.18 -10.12 6.59
C LYS A 176 -6.20 -11.24 6.26
N GLU A 177 -6.14 -11.64 5.00
CA GLU A 177 -5.32 -12.76 4.54
C GLU A 177 -3.82 -12.49 4.71
N LEU A 178 -3.39 -11.25 4.44
CA LEU A 178 -2.00 -10.83 4.60
C LEU A 178 -1.68 -10.35 6.02
N ASN A 179 -2.50 -10.67 7.02
CA ASN A 179 -2.29 -10.33 8.44
C ASN A 179 -2.14 -8.82 8.71
N PHE A 180 -2.88 -7.97 8.01
CA PHE A 180 -3.04 -6.57 8.42
C PHE A 180 -3.95 -6.50 9.65
N GLY A 181 -3.51 -5.80 10.68
CA GLY A 181 -4.31 -5.48 11.85
C GLY A 181 -4.94 -4.09 11.73
N PRO A 182 -6.19 -3.86 12.19
CA PRO A 182 -6.77 -2.53 12.22
C PRO A 182 -5.97 -1.63 13.17
N GLY A 183 -5.70 -0.41 12.71
CA GLY A 183 -5.19 0.69 13.53
C GLY A 183 -6.27 1.36 14.35
N ASP A 184 -5.85 2.30 15.19
CA ASP A 184 -6.73 3.16 15.99
C ASP A 184 -7.26 4.37 15.19
N GLY A 185 -6.53 4.81 14.16
CA GLY A 185 -6.88 5.97 13.34
C GLY A 185 -7.84 5.69 12.19
N ASP A 186 -8.78 6.63 11.99
CA ASP A 186 -9.62 6.75 10.81
C ASP A 186 -9.22 7.99 10.00
N LEU A 187 -9.13 7.85 8.68
CA LEU A 187 -9.00 8.97 7.75
C LEU A 187 -10.40 9.40 7.28
N MET A 188 -10.71 10.67 7.52
CA MET A 188 -12.00 11.27 7.20
C MET A 188 -11.89 12.12 5.93
N TYR A 189 -12.70 11.82 4.91
CA TYR A 189 -12.71 12.55 3.65
C TYR A 189 -13.76 13.67 3.69
N TYR A 190 -13.38 14.85 3.24
CA TYR A 190 -14.25 16.03 3.17
C TYR A 190 -14.14 16.68 1.80
N LEU A 191 -15.25 17.23 1.31
CA LEU A 191 -15.27 18.05 0.09
C LEU A 191 -15.65 19.48 0.46
N TYR A 192 -14.90 20.45 -0.06
CA TYR A 192 -15.20 21.86 0.14
C TYR A 192 -16.14 22.37 -0.97
N ASN A 193 -17.20 23.09 -0.58
CA ASN A 193 -18.19 23.65 -1.50
C ASN A 193 -18.83 22.63 -2.46
N TRP A 194 -18.99 21.37 -2.03
CA TRP A 194 -19.61 20.32 -2.81
C TRP A 194 -20.53 19.47 -1.93
N ARG A 195 -21.77 19.21 -2.39
CA ARG A 195 -22.75 18.40 -1.67
C ARG A 195 -22.95 17.07 -2.40
N CYS A 196 -22.75 15.97 -1.69
CA CYS A 196 -23.02 14.62 -2.19
C CYS A 196 -23.52 13.71 -1.05
N PRO A 197 -24.10 12.54 -1.38
CA PRO A 197 -24.37 11.49 -0.40
C PRO A 197 -23.07 11.01 0.28
N ARG A 198 -23.21 10.42 1.47
CA ARG A 198 -22.11 9.68 2.11
C ARG A 198 -21.82 8.42 1.27
N MET A 199 -20.54 8.07 1.15
CA MET A 199 -20.08 6.88 0.45
C MET A 199 -19.34 5.94 1.40
N GLU A 200 -19.40 4.65 1.09
CA GLU A 200 -18.65 3.60 1.78
C GLU A 200 -17.16 3.69 1.45
N SER A 201 -16.29 3.15 2.32
CA SER A 201 -14.84 3.26 2.14
C SER A 201 -14.36 2.63 0.82
N ASN A 202 -14.98 1.52 0.40
CA ASN A 202 -14.71 0.84 -0.86
C ASN A 202 -15.19 1.61 -2.11
N LYS A 203 -15.84 2.76 -1.95
CA LYS A 203 -16.20 3.69 -3.04
C LYS A 203 -15.27 4.88 -3.15
N VAL A 204 -14.29 4.99 -2.24
CA VAL A 204 -13.23 5.99 -2.29
C VAL A 204 -12.06 5.43 -3.10
N GLY A 205 -11.79 6.04 -4.25
CA GLY A 205 -10.65 5.71 -5.11
C GLY A 205 -9.61 6.83 -5.17
N ILE A 206 -9.59 7.72 -4.18
CA ILE A 206 -8.52 8.72 -4.01
C ILE A 206 -7.71 8.43 -2.75
N VAL A 207 -6.40 8.25 -2.94
CA VAL A 207 -5.44 8.15 -1.84
C VAL A 207 -4.86 9.53 -1.57
N LEU A 208 -5.02 10.02 -0.34
CA LEU A 208 -4.41 11.27 0.11
C LEU A 208 -3.02 10.96 0.67
N CYS A 209 -2.01 11.66 0.16
CA CYS A 209 -0.61 11.58 0.59
C CYS A 209 -0.18 12.85 1.33
#